data_AF-A0A059NXU5-F1
#
_entry.id   AF-A0A059NXU5-F1
#
_cell.length_a   1.000
_cell.length_b   1.000
_cell.length_c   1.000
_cell.angle_alpha   90.00
_cell.angle_beta   90.00
_cell.angle_gamma   90.00
#
_symmetry.space_group_name_H-M   'P 1'
#
loop_
_entity.id
_entity.type
_entity.pdbx_description
1 polymer ?
#
loop_
_entity_poly.entity_id
_entity_poly.type
_entity_poly.pdbx_seq_one_letter_code
_entity_poly.pdbx_strand_id
1 'polypeptide(L)' 'MPTKKPIISVVLDEEMLEKVDDYRFENRIGSRSKALNELIKKGIISLEDESDEKDKEE' A
#
# COMPACT_ATOMS: atom_id res chain seq x y z
N MET A 1 -0.61 21.45 14.85
CA MET A 1 -0.95 20.22 15.61
C MET A 1 -0.03 19.12 15.16
N PRO A 2 0.75 18.48 16.04
CA PRO A 2 1.55 17.34 15.65
C PRO A 2 0.58 16.19 15.34
N THR A 3 0.50 15.79 14.08
CA THR A 3 -0.34 14.68 13.66
C THR A 3 0.11 13.43 14.41
N LYS A 4 -0.80 12.80 15.18
CA LYS A 4 -0.53 11.58 15.98
C LYS A 4 -0.07 10.36 15.16
N LYS A 5 -0.02 10.47 13.83
CA LYS A 5 0.34 9.36 12.95
C LYS A 5 1.85 9.38 12.71
N PRO A 6 2.54 8.24 12.81
CA PRO A 6 3.95 8.15 12.45
C PRO A 6 4.13 8.53 10.98
N ILE A 7 5.11 9.40 10.72
CA ILE A 7 5.49 9.82 9.37
C ILE A 7 6.75 9.03 9.01
N ILE A 8 6.69 8.32 7.89
CA ILE A 8 7.84 7.63 7.32
C ILE A 8 8.19 8.27 5.98
N SER A 9 9.48 8.38 5.68
CA SER A 9 9.98 8.70 4.34
C SER A 9 10.39 7.38 3.70
N VAL A 10 9.88 7.10 2.50
CA VAL A 10 10.15 5.86 1.76
C VAL A 10 10.64 6.27 0.38
N VAL A 11 11.71 5.63 -0.08
CA VAL A 11 12.21 5.75 -1.45
C VAL A 11 11.49 4.71 -2.29
N LEU A 12 10.91 5.14 -3.40
CA LEU A 12 10.21 4.28 -4.35
C LEU A 12 10.90 4.41 -5.70
N ASP A 13 10.95 3.30 -6.44
CA ASP A 13 11.36 3.31 -7.83
C ASP A 13 10.31 4.02 -8.71
N GLU A 14 10.72 4.53 -9.87
CA GLU A 14 9.82 5.26 -10.78
C GLU A 14 8.60 4.42 -11.18
N GLU A 15 8.79 3.13 -11.46
CA GLU A 15 7.69 2.21 -11.79
C GLU A 15 6.69 2.02 -10.64
N MET A 16 7.18 1.98 -9.39
CA MET A 16 6.30 1.90 -8.23
C MET A 16 5.55 3.21 -8.02
N LEU A 17 6.21 4.34 -8.24
CA LEU A 17 5.58 5.65 -8.14
C LEU A 17 4.47 5.82 -9.17
N GLU A 18 4.69 5.36 -10.41
CA GLU A 18 3.69 5.36 -11.48
C GLU A 18 2.48 4.51 -11.10
N LYS A 19 2.69 3.28 -10.62
CA LYS A 19 1.59 2.42 -10.11
C LYS A 19 0.79 3.07 -8.98
N VAL A 20 1.46 3.79 -8.07
CA VAL A 20 0.78 4.52 -6.98
C VAL A 20 -0.05 5.66 -7.54
N ASP A 21 0.45 6.39 -8.54
CA ASP A 21 -0.29 7.47 -9.18
C ASP A 21 -1.45 6.94 -10.02
N ASP A 22 -1.29 5.85 -10.76
CA ASP A 22 -2.39 5.17 -11.49
C ASP A 22 -3.50 4.75 -10.54
N TYR A 23 -3.14 4.04 -9.46
CA TYR A 23 -4.09 3.62 -8.42
C TYR A 23 -4.80 4.83 -7.80
N ARG A 24 -4.08 5.94 -7.61
CA ARG A 24 -4.63 7.18 -7.09
C ARG A 24 -5.66 7.77 -8.06
N PHE A 25 -5.41 7.77 -9.37
CA PHE A 25 -6.34 8.26 -10.38
C PHE A 25 -7.58 7.36 -10.50
N GLU A 26 -7.40 6.05 -10.57
CA GLU A 26 -8.50 5.07 -10.66
C GLU A 26 -9.46 5.18 -9.47
N ASN A 27 -8.91 5.28 -8.25
CA ASN A 27 -9.70 5.35 -7.02
C ASN A 27 -10.10 6.78 -6.62
N ARG A 28 -9.81 7.78 -7.47
CA ARG A 28 -10.08 9.21 -7.25
C ARG A 28 -9.56 9.73 -5.90
N ILE A 29 -8.35 9.32 -5.52
CA ILE A 29 -7.75 9.66 -4.25
C ILE A 29 -6.95 10.97 -4.37
N GLY A 30 -7.31 11.99 -3.58
CA GLY A 30 -6.61 13.28 -3.65
C GLY A 30 -5.15 13.27 -3.16
N SER A 31 -4.78 12.35 -2.26
CA SER A 31 -3.47 12.33 -1.59
C SER A 31 -2.68 11.06 -1.91
N ARG A 32 -1.42 11.22 -2.32
CA ARG A 32 -0.47 10.11 -2.54
C ARG A 32 -0.26 9.27 -1.28
N SER A 33 -0.14 9.91 -0.11
CA SER A 33 -0.02 9.20 1.17
C SER A 33 -1.24 8.33 1.47
N LYS A 34 -2.44 8.75 1.05
CA LYS A 34 -3.65 7.95 1.23
C LYS A 34 -3.68 6.75 0.26
N ALA A 35 -3.26 6.95 -0.99
CA ALA A 35 -3.14 5.88 -1.98
C ALA A 35 -2.13 4.81 -1.53
N LEU A 36 -0.95 5.22 -1.07
CA LEU A 36 0.08 4.33 -0.57
C LEU A 36 -0.40 3.50 0.64
N ASN A 37 -1.10 4.13 1.60
CA ASN A 37 -1.64 3.41 2.75
C ASN A 37 -2.67 2.34 2.36
N GLU A 38 -3.53 2.62 1.37
CA GLU A 38 -4.50 1.62 0.87
C GLU A 38 -3.81 0.47 0.14
N LEU A 39 -2.78 0.76 -0.66
CA LEU A 39 -1.97 -0.26 -1.32
C LEU A 39 -1.23 -1.15 -0.31
N ILE A 40 -0.64 -0.56 0.74
CA ILE A 40 0.02 -1.31 1.81
C ILE A 40 -0.98 -2.23 2.52
N LYS A 41 -2.19 -1.75 2.86
CA LYS A 41 -3.22 -2.60 3.47
C LYS A 41 -3.60 -3.77 2.57
N LYS A 42 -3.80 -3.52 1.29
CA LYS A 42 -4.11 -4.58 0.30
C LYS A 42 -2.97 -5.58 0.20
N GLY A 43 -1.72 -5.11 0.20
CA GLY A 43 -0.53 -5.96 0.22
C GLY A 43 -0.43 -6.83 1.48
N ILE A 44 -0.73 -6.27 2.66
CA ILE A 44 -0.75 -7.03 3.91
C ILE A 44 -1.81 -8.12 3.87
N ILE A 45 -3.04 -7.80 3.46
CA ILE A 45 -4.13 -8.79 3.33
C ILE A 45 -3.74 -9.89 2.34
N SER A 46 -3.19 -9.52 1.18
CA SER A 46 -2.73 -10.49 0.18
C SER A 46 -1.62 -11.41 0.70
N LEU A 47 -0.72 -10.89 1.55
CA LEU A 47 0.34 -11.68 2.16
C LEU A 47 -0.19 -12.60 3.27
N GLU A 48 -1.18 -12.14 4.04
CA GLU A 48 -1.87 -12.95 5.06
C GLU A 48 -2.65 -14.10 4.41
N ASP A 49 -3.38 -13.82 3.33
CA ASP A 49 -4.11 -14.82 2.54
C ASP A 49 -3.14 -15.86 1.91
N GLU A 50 -1.98 -15.44 1.42
CA GLU A 50 -0.94 -16.33 0.91
C GLU A 50 -0.28 -17.19 2.01
N SER A 51 -0.16 -16.69 3.24
CA SER A 51 0.32 -17.51 4.36
C SER A 51 -0.70 -18.57 4.78
N ASP A 52 -1.99 -18.25 4.76
CA ASP A 52 -3.06 -19.22 5.08
C ASP A 52 -3.23 -20.30 3.99
N GLU A 53 -2.81 -20.04 2.75
CA GLU A 53 -2.75 -21.05 1.69
C GLU A 53 -1.50 -21.94 1.80
N LYS A 54 -0.35 -21.39 2.24
CA LYS A 54 0.89 -22.16 2.45
C LYS A 54 0.81 -23.12 3.63
N ASP A 55 0.05 -22.79 4.68
CA ASP A 55 -0.20 -23.68 5.82
C ASP A 55 -1.22 -24.81 5.53
N LYS A 56 -1.83 -24.85 4.33
CA LYS A 56 -2.75 -25.94 3.91
C LYS A 56 -2.12 -26.96 2.97
N GLU A 57 -0.88 -26.75 2.53
CA GLU A 57 -0.13 -27.69 1.67
C GLU A 57 1.01 -28.42 2.39
N GLU A 58 1.23 -28.22 3.69
CA GLU A 58 2.12 -29.04 4.55
C GLU A 58 1.38 -30.12 5.37
#